data_AF-A0A4Y8ARL2-F1
#
_entry.id   AF-A0A4Y8ARL2-F1
#
_cell.length_a   1.000
_cell.length_b   1.000
_cell.length_c   1.000
_cell.angle_alpha   90.00
_cell.angle_beta   90.00
_cell.angle_gamma   90.00
#
_symmetry.space_group_name_H-M   'P 1'
#
loop_
_entity.id
_entity.type
_entity.pdbx_description
1 polymer ?
#
loop_
_entity_poly.entity_id
_entity_poly.type
_entity_poly.pdbx_seq_one_letter_code
_entity_poly.pdbx_strand_id
1 'polypeptide(L)'
;MSKILELLCIEYENVYGLKMKKNYSIPKIYHGGEDYDLAKRWYVYYSYRHPETGKLVRQAPIFANFNRLHKSKRERLKNFNILRESLESLLKDGYSPYETKPIENEFSANSALDFALELKEKSVSRSTYKGYYNRVQVFKKYLKGKGLDNGNIKSIGKKIVTEFLNNILKNSSASNRNNYRQDLSAVFSVLVENDYIEYNFIEKIKKLTSKPTRNKTYSLDKVDEIYKELETSDPLLLLFIKFVSYNFLRPVEVVRLKVKDINLKEGTLTVRAKNKQHKTKIIPEILTKELNKLDLKNPEHYLFTPEGVGKWEREESGKRSYFGNRFNKVKKKLDIGSGYTVYSFRHTFITKLYRELRKQHSKSETENKLMLITGHSTLVALQKYLRDIDAELPEDFSDLL
;
A
#
# COMPACT_ATOMS: atom_id res chain seq x y z
N MET A 1 -29.28 -34.34 15.62
CA MET A 1 -29.96 -33.77 16.81
C MET A 1 -31.40 -33.35 16.53
N SER A 2 -31.70 -32.64 15.42
CA SER A 2 -33.06 -32.12 15.10
C SER A 2 -34.18 -33.19 15.08
N LYS A 3 -34.01 -34.32 14.35
CA LYS A 3 -35.05 -35.37 14.24
C LYS A 3 -35.45 -36.05 15.57
N ILE A 4 -34.51 -36.23 16.49
CA ILE A 4 -34.78 -36.82 17.81
C ILE A 4 -35.54 -35.83 18.69
N LEU A 5 -35.19 -34.54 18.61
CA LEU A 5 -35.92 -33.51 19.35
C LEU A 5 -37.36 -33.37 18.84
N GLU A 6 -37.58 -33.44 17.52
CA GLU A 6 -38.92 -33.44 16.92
C GLU A 6 -39.75 -34.63 17.42
N LEU A 7 -39.19 -35.84 17.39
CA LEU A 7 -39.85 -37.04 17.91
C LEU A 7 -40.20 -36.90 19.40
N LEU A 8 -39.27 -36.41 20.22
CA LEU A 8 -39.52 -36.19 21.65
C LEU A 8 -40.59 -35.13 21.92
N CYS A 9 -40.65 -34.06 21.11
CA CYS A 9 -41.70 -33.05 21.22
C CYS A 9 -43.08 -33.63 20.84
N ILE A 10 -43.15 -34.42 19.78
CA ILE A 10 -44.38 -35.07 19.31
C ILE A 10 -44.89 -36.06 20.35
N GLU A 11 -44.02 -36.91 20.90
CA GLU A 11 -44.38 -37.88 21.93
C GLU A 11 -44.88 -37.19 23.20
N TYR A 12 -44.23 -36.10 23.62
CA TYR A 12 -44.64 -35.32 24.79
C TYR A 12 -45.97 -34.59 24.57
N GLU A 13 -46.22 -34.04 23.38
CA GLU A 13 -47.50 -33.42 23.02
C GLU A 13 -48.65 -34.44 23.00
N ASN A 14 -48.38 -35.65 22.46
CA ASN A 14 -49.36 -36.73 22.40
C ASN A 14 -49.70 -37.31 23.78
N VAL A 15 -48.70 -37.46 24.67
CA VAL A 15 -48.89 -38.06 26.00
C VAL A 15 -49.51 -37.09 27.00
N TYR A 16 -49.18 -35.79 26.95
CA TYR A 16 -49.58 -34.83 27.97
C TYR A 16 -50.58 -33.76 27.50
N GLY A 17 -50.94 -33.72 26.21
CA GLY A 17 -51.92 -32.76 25.65
C GLY A 17 -51.48 -31.29 25.71
N LEU A 18 -50.22 -31.02 26.08
CA LEU A 18 -49.66 -29.68 26.23
C LEU A 18 -48.87 -29.31 24.97
N LYS A 19 -49.45 -28.45 24.11
CA LYS A 19 -48.75 -27.88 22.95
C LYS A 19 -47.45 -27.19 23.39
N MET A 20 -46.31 -27.66 22.91
CA MET A 20 -45.04 -27.01 23.17
C MET A 20 -45.07 -25.60 22.58
N LYS A 21 -44.84 -24.60 23.44
CA LYS A 21 -44.89 -23.19 23.01
C LYS A 21 -43.73 -22.93 22.05
N LYS A 22 -44.03 -22.58 20.79
CA LYS A 22 -43.02 -22.21 19.79
C LYS A 22 -42.01 -21.20 20.35
N ASN A 23 -40.73 -21.41 20.06
CA ASN A 23 -39.64 -20.55 20.51
C ASN A 23 -39.53 -19.24 19.72
N TYR A 24 -40.15 -19.14 18.55
CA TYR A 24 -40.08 -17.95 17.71
C TYR A 24 -41.41 -17.67 16.99
N SER A 25 -41.58 -16.42 16.56
CA SER A 25 -42.65 -16.04 15.62
C SER A 25 -42.15 -16.17 14.17
N ILE A 26 -43.02 -16.57 13.25
CA ILE A 26 -42.70 -16.62 11.81
C ILE A 26 -42.14 -15.25 11.36
N PRO A 27 -40.94 -15.20 10.74
CA PRO A 27 -40.37 -13.96 10.24
C PRO A 27 -41.26 -13.28 9.21
N LYS A 28 -41.41 -11.96 9.33
CA LYS A 28 -42.21 -11.12 8.44
C LYS A 28 -41.37 -9.98 7.88
N ILE A 29 -41.79 -9.45 6.75
CA ILE A 29 -41.15 -8.30 6.10
C ILE A 29 -41.97 -7.06 6.42
N TYR A 30 -41.32 -6.02 6.92
CA TYR A 30 -41.86 -4.67 6.86
C TYR A 30 -41.41 -4.03 5.55
N HIS A 31 -42.36 -3.65 4.71
CA HIS A 31 -42.11 -3.10 3.38
C HIS A 31 -42.60 -1.66 3.24
N GLY A 32 -42.59 -0.85 4.30
CA GLY A 32 -42.95 0.58 4.20
C GLY A 32 -44.45 0.90 4.28
N GLY A 33 -45.28 -0.06 4.67
CA GLY A 33 -46.74 0.09 4.74
C GLY A 33 -47.45 -0.47 3.52
N GLU A 34 -48.74 -0.15 3.36
CA GLU A 34 -49.64 -0.70 2.33
C GLU A 34 -49.11 -0.47 0.91
N ASP A 35 -48.52 0.69 0.64
CA ASP A 35 -48.07 1.10 -0.70
C ASP A 35 -46.65 0.66 -1.09
N TYR A 36 -45.97 -0.12 -0.24
CA TYR A 36 -44.58 -0.51 -0.48
C TYR A 36 -43.63 0.70 -0.61
N ASP A 37 -43.77 1.69 0.28
CA ASP A 37 -43.01 2.93 0.26
C ASP A 37 -41.48 2.67 0.30
N LEU A 38 -40.80 3.08 -0.78
CA LEU A 38 -39.37 2.88 -0.97
C LEU A 38 -38.50 3.90 -0.22
N ALA A 39 -39.06 5.01 0.24
CA ALA A 39 -38.38 5.98 1.09
C ALA A 39 -38.27 5.47 2.53
N LYS A 40 -39.23 4.66 2.97
CA LYS A 40 -39.16 3.97 4.26
C LYS A 40 -38.18 2.81 4.21
N ARG A 41 -37.58 2.53 5.37
CA ARG A 41 -36.58 1.47 5.52
C ARG A 41 -37.27 0.12 5.72
N TRP A 42 -37.11 -0.79 4.77
CA TRP A 42 -37.64 -2.15 4.82
C TRP A 42 -36.74 -3.05 5.66
N TYR A 43 -37.32 -4.05 6.33
CA TYR A 43 -36.57 -5.00 7.16
C TYR A 43 -37.34 -6.30 7.40
N VAL A 44 -36.62 -7.38 7.69
CA VAL A 44 -37.19 -8.60 8.26
C VAL A 44 -37.25 -8.47 9.77
N TYR A 45 -38.33 -8.95 10.36
CA TYR A 45 -38.53 -8.94 11.79
C TYR A 45 -39.13 -10.25 12.29
N TYR A 46 -38.81 -10.59 13.53
CA TYR A 46 -39.35 -11.72 14.25
C TYR A 46 -39.19 -11.49 15.76
N SER A 47 -39.88 -12.30 16.55
CA SER A 47 -39.72 -12.39 18.00
C SER A 47 -39.19 -13.77 18.36
N TYR A 48 -38.37 -13.84 19.41
CA TYR A 48 -37.82 -15.09 19.94
C TYR A 48 -38.03 -15.13 21.46
N ARG A 49 -38.24 -16.34 21.99
CA ARG A 49 -38.52 -16.58 23.41
C ARG A 49 -37.24 -16.35 24.20
N HIS A 50 -37.23 -15.33 25.06
CA HIS A 50 -36.09 -15.03 25.89
C HIS A 50 -35.83 -16.19 26.87
N PRO A 51 -34.60 -16.70 26.99
CA PRO A 51 -34.30 -17.90 27.78
C PRO A 51 -34.65 -17.74 29.27
N GLU A 52 -34.35 -16.57 29.85
CA GLU A 52 -34.60 -16.33 31.29
C GLU A 52 -36.06 -16.01 31.63
N THR A 53 -36.74 -15.19 30.80
CA THR A 53 -38.09 -14.69 31.12
C THR A 53 -39.20 -15.53 30.50
N GLY A 54 -38.86 -16.43 29.56
CA GLY A 54 -39.81 -17.27 28.84
C GLY A 54 -40.80 -16.50 27.95
N LYS A 55 -40.67 -15.18 27.79
CA LYS A 55 -41.56 -14.34 26.97
C LYS A 55 -41.02 -14.17 25.55
N LEU A 56 -41.91 -14.03 24.56
CA LEU A 56 -41.52 -13.68 23.19
C LEU A 56 -41.10 -12.21 23.15
N VAL A 57 -39.84 -11.96 22.83
CA VAL A 57 -39.26 -10.61 22.73
C VAL A 57 -38.91 -10.32 21.28
N ARG A 58 -39.24 -9.10 20.83
CA ARG A 58 -38.92 -8.61 19.49
C ARG A 58 -37.41 -8.52 19.30
N GLN A 59 -36.89 -9.18 18.26
CA GLN A 59 -35.46 -9.16 17.94
C GLN A 59 -35.11 -7.94 17.10
N ALA A 60 -33.81 -7.62 17.05
CA ALA A 60 -33.30 -6.52 16.24
C ALA A 60 -33.72 -6.67 14.76
N PRO A 61 -34.25 -5.63 14.11
CA PRO A 61 -34.64 -5.70 12.70
C PRO A 61 -33.44 -5.98 11.78
N ILE A 62 -33.64 -6.86 10.80
CA ILE A 62 -32.58 -7.27 9.86
C ILE A 62 -32.76 -6.51 8.54
N PHE A 63 -31.80 -5.65 8.22
CA PHE A 63 -31.86 -4.77 7.05
C PHE A 63 -31.05 -5.25 5.84
N ALA A 64 -30.00 -6.05 6.07
CA ALA A 64 -29.08 -6.62 5.07
C ALA A 64 -28.56 -5.63 3.99
N ASN A 65 -28.54 -4.33 4.27
CA ASN A 65 -28.23 -3.25 3.32
C ASN A 65 -29.08 -3.23 2.02
N PHE A 66 -30.12 -4.05 1.89
CA PHE A 66 -30.93 -4.15 0.67
C PHE A 66 -31.62 -2.84 0.29
N ASN A 67 -32.01 -2.02 1.28
CA ASN A 67 -32.54 -0.68 1.04
C ASN A 67 -31.59 0.24 0.25
N ARG A 68 -30.28 0.05 0.42
CA ARG A 68 -29.26 0.80 -0.31
C ARG A 68 -28.95 0.16 -1.66
N LEU A 69 -28.79 -1.16 -1.68
CA LEU A 69 -28.32 -1.92 -2.85
C LEU A 69 -29.39 -2.08 -3.94
N HIS A 70 -30.66 -2.17 -3.56
CA HIS A 70 -31.77 -2.40 -4.50
C HIS A 70 -32.71 -1.21 -4.48
N LYS A 71 -32.96 -0.64 -5.67
CA LYS A 71 -33.76 0.59 -5.82
C LYS A 71 -35.19 0.32 -6.26
N SER A 72 -35.46 -0.81 -6.90
CA SER A 72 -36.80 -1.18 -7.33
C SER A 72 -37.56 -1.99 -6.27
N LYS A 73 -38.89 -1.85 -6.26
CA LYS A 73 -39.81 -2.67 -5.43
C LYS A 73 -39.59 -4.16 -5.67
N ARG A 74 -39.49 -4.57 -6.94
CA ARG A 74 -39.34 -5.97 -7.35
C ARG A 74 -38.05 -6.60 -6.80
N GLU A 75 -36.93 -5.93 -6.93
CA GLU A 75 -35.64 -6.42 -6.42
C GLU A 75 -35.58 -6.44 -4.90
N ARG A 76 -36.09 -5.39 -4.23
CA ARG A 76 -36.15 -5.38 -2.76
C ARG A 76 -37.00 -6.54 -2.24
N LEU A 77 -38.19 -6.74 -2.82
CA LEU A 77 -39.11 -7.78 -2.38
C LEU A 77 -38.50 -9.18 -2.60
N LYS A 78 -37.87 -9.43 -3.76
CA LYS A 78 -37.16 -10.69 -4.03
C LYS A 78 -36.10 -10.99 -2.95
N ASN A 79 -35.22 -10.04 -2.67
CA ASN A 79 -34.12 -10.25 -1.71
C ASN A 79 -34.62 -10.36 -0.26
N PHE A 80 -35.62 -9.56 0.13
CA PHE A 80 -36.23 -9.68 1.45
C PHE A 80 -37.02 -10.99 1.64
N ASN A 81 -37.65 -11.53 0.58
CA ASN A 81 -38.29 -12.85 0.63
C ASN A 81 -37.27 -13.97 0.83
N ILE A 82 -36.16 -13.95 0.07
CA ILE A 82 -35.06 -14.91 0.27
C ILE A 82 -34.55 -14.85 1.71
N LEU A 83 -34.27 -13.63 2.23
CA LEU A 83 -33.82 -13.44 3.61
C LEU A 83 -34.83 -13.94 4.64
N ARG A 84 -36.13 -13.68 4.43
CA ARG A 84 -37.21 -14.15 5.30
C ARG A 84 -37.24 -15.68 5.35
N GLU A 85 -37.16 -16.34 4.19
CA GLU A 85 -37.20 -17.80 4.06
C GLU A 85 -35.97 -18.45 4.66
N SER A 86 -34.77 -17.93 4.37
CA SER A 86 -33.53 -18.43 4.96
C SER A 86 -33.54 -18.29 6.49
N LEU A 87 -34.00 -17.15 7.02
CA LEU A 87 -34.11 -16.96 8.46
C LEU A 87 -35.13 -17.93 9.08
N GLU A 88 -36.26 -18.15 8.41
CA GLU A 88 -37.26 -19.11 8.87
C GLU A 88 -36.71 -20.54 8.90
N SER A 89 -35.92 -20.95 7.89
CA SER A 89 -35.23 -22.24 7.88
C SER A 89 -34.25 -22.35 9.04
N LEU A 90 -33.38 -21.35 9.24
CA LEU A 90 -32.42 -21.34 10.35
C LEU A 90 -33.11 -21.48 11.72
N LEU A 91 -34.24 -20.80 11.91
CA LEU A 91 -35.03 -20.90 13.13
C LEU A 91 -35.67 -22.29 13.32
N LYS A 92 -36.11 -22.94 12.23
CA LYS A 92 -36.57 -24.35 12.25
C LYS A 92 -35.44 -25.31 12.59
N ASP A 93 -34.24 -25.03 12.09
CA ASP A 93 -33.03 -25.83 12.32
C ASP A 93 -32.40 -25.61 13.72
N GLY A 94 -33.06 -24.81 14.58
CA GLY A 94 -32.66 -24.62 15.98
C GLY A 94 -31.73 -23.44 16.24
N TYR A 95 -31.61 -22.47 15.32
CA TYR A 95 -30.91 -21.22 15.59
C TYR A 95 -31.57 -20.44 16.74
N SER A 96 -30.76 -19.87 17.63
CA SER A 96 -31.18 -18.99 18.72
C SER A 96 -30.41 -17.67 18.67
N PRO A 97 -31.08 -16.49 18.75
CA PRO A 97 -30.41 -15.20 18.82
C PRO A 97 -29.74 -14.95 20.18
N TYR A 98 -30.05 -15.76 21.18
CA TYR A 98 -29.45 -15.70 22.52
C TYR A 98 -28.31 -16.71 22.69
N GLU A 99 -28.17 -17.66 21.77
CA GLU A 99 -26.97 -18.48 21.67
C GLU A 99 -25.91 -17.68 20.90
N THR A 100 -24.94 -17.14 21.63
CA THR A 100 -23.64 -16.85 21.03
C THR A 100 -22.97 -18.18 20.75
N LYS A 101 -23.33 -18.83 19.64
CA LYS A 101 -22.46 -19.89 19.12
C LYS A 101 -21.08 -19.25 18.94
N PRO A 102 -20.01 -19.82 19.53
CA PRO A 102 -18.67 -19.35 19.21
C PRO A 102 -18.58 -19.34 17.69
N ILE A 103 -18.12 -18.24 17.11
CA ILE A 103 -17.75 -18.23 15.70
C ILE A 103 -16.81 -19.42 15.57
N GLU A 104 -17.22 -20.48 14.86
CA GLU A 104 -16.39 -21.66 14.70
C GLU A 104 -14.99 -21.18 14.29
N ASN A 105 -14.00 -21.54 15.13
CA ASN A 105 -12.62 -21.12 14.98
C ASN A 105 -12.04 -21.83 13.75
N GLU A 106 -12.41 -21.42 12.55
CA GLU A 106 -11.68 -21.90 11.38
C GLU A 106 -10.31 -21.20 11.32
N PHE A 107 -10.24 -19.89 11.61
CA PHE A 107 -8.97 -19.16 11.53
C PHE A 107 -8.81 -18.04 12.58
N SER A 108 -7.76 -18.17 13.40
CA SER A 108 -7.27 -17.10 14.27
C SER A 108 -6.81 -15.89 13.45
N ALA A 109 -6.81 -14.70 14.04
CA ALA A 109 -6.28 -13.50 13.39
C ALA A 109 -4.81 -13.68 12.99
N ASN A 110 -4.04 -14.40 13.81
CA ASN A 110 -2.65 -14.72 13.54
C ASN A 110 -2.49 -15.60 12.28
N SER A 111 -3.17 -16.75 12.25
CA SER A 111 -3.10 -17.70 11.13
C SER A 111 -3.67 -17.12 9.82
N ALA A 112 -4.76 -16.34 9.89
CA ALA A 112 -5.32 -15.67 8.73
C ALA A 112 -4.32 -14.65 8.13
N LEU A 113 -3.67 -13.84 8.98
CA LEU A 113 -2.67 -12.88 8.51
C LEU A 113 -1.45 -13.56 7.89
N ASP A 114 -1.02 -14.71 8.42
CA ASP A 114 0.08 -15.50 7.85
C ASP A 114 -0.29 -16.09 6.48
N PHE A 115 -1.47 -16.68 6.35
CA PHE A 115 -2.01 -17.14 5.06
C PHE A 115 -2.01 -16.03 4.00
N ALA A 116 -2.51 -14.84 4.37
CA ALA A 116 -2.54 -13.70 3.46
C ALA A 116 -1.13 -13.21 3.08
N LEU A 117 -0.16 -13.28 3.99
CA LEU A 117 1.24 -12.96 3.71
C LEU A 117 1.87 -13.96 2.73
N GLU A 118 1.64 -15.27 2.90
CA GLU A 118 2.16 -16.32 2.00
C GLU A 118 1.68 -16.12 0.56
N LEU A 119 0.40 -15.78 0.37
CA LEU A 119 -0.13 -15.45 -0.96
C LEU A 119 0.46 -14.15 -1.53
N LYS A 120 0.68 -13.14 -0.68
CA LYS A 120 1.38 -11.92 -1.12
C LYS A 120 2.82 -12.19 -1.52
N GLU A 121 3.54 -13.04 -0.81
CA GLU A 121 4.94 -13.38 -1.12
C GLU A 121 5.10 -13.89 -2.56
N LYS A 122 4.16 -14.75 -3.01
CA LYS A 122 4.16 -15.33 -4.35
C LYS A 122 3.69 -14.35 -5.44
N SER A 123 2.94 -13.30 -5.08
CA SER A 123 2.29 -12.40 -6.04
C SER A 123 2.94 -11.03 -6.20
N VAL A 124 3.84 -10.62 -5.29
CA VAL A 124 4.49 -9.30 -5.36
C VAL A 124 6.01 -9.38 -5.32
N SER A 125 6.68 -8.31 -5.76
CA SER A 125 8.15 -8.25 -5.68
C SER A 125 8.64 -8.40 -4.23
N ARG A 126 9.80 -9.04 -4.03
CA ARG A 126 10.46 -9.21 -2.71
C ARG A 126 10.50 -7.93 -1.87
N SER A 127 10.76 -6.79 -2.50
CA SER A 127 10.78 -5.47 -1.84
C SER A 127 9.42 -5.05 -1.28
N THR A 128 8.35 -5.33 -2.02
CA THR A 128 6.97 -5.03 -1.62
C THR A 128 6.55 -5.99 -0.51
N TYR A 129 6.83 -7.29 -0.65
CA TYR A 129 6.53 -8.30 0.35
C TYR A 129 7.20 -7.97 1.70
N LYS A 130 8.48 -7.61 1.70
CA LYS A 130 9.20 -7.19 2.91
C LYS A 130 8.49 -6.02 3.62
N GLY A 131 7.90 -5.10 2.85
CA GLY A 131 7.08 -4.01 3.38
C GLY A 131 5.80 -4.49 4.08
N TYR A 132 5.09 -5.43 3.45
CA TYR A 132 3.88 -6.05 4.01
C TYR A 132 4.21 -6.86 5.26
N TYR A 133 5.16 -7.79 5.16
CA TYR A 133 5.61 -8.66 6.23
C TYR A 133 5.96 -7.86 7.49
N ASN A 134 6.86 -6.87 7.37
CA ASN A 134 7.29 -6.08 8.52
C ASN A 134 6.13 -5.37 9.22
N ARG A 135 5.19 -4.80 8.46
CA ARG A 135 4.07 -4.06 9.03
C ARG A 135 3.00 -4.98 9.62
N VAL A 136 2.76 -6.14 9.01
CA VAL A 136 1.88 -7.18 9.55
C VAL A 136 2.47 -7.77 10.84
N GLN A 137 3.79 -8.01 10.93
CA GLN A 137 4.40 -8.49 12.17
C GLN A 137 4.22 -7.50 13.33
N VAL A 138 4.37 -6.19 13.07
CA VAL A 138 4.08 -5.15 14.06
C VAL A 138 2.61 -5.14 14.46
N PHE A 139 1.70 -5.36 13.52
CA PHE A 139 0.26 -5.47 13.80
C PHE A 139 -0.08 -6.73 14.60
N LYS A 140 0.50 -7.90 14.26
CA LYS A 140 0.38 -9.15 15.03
C LYS A 140 0.84 -8.96 16.47
N LYS A 141 1.98 -8.28 16.70
CA LYS A 141 2.45 -7.94 18.04
C LYS A 141 1.45 -7.05 18.80
N TYR A 142 0.83 -6.08 18.12
CA TYR A 142 -0.22 -5.25 18.71
C TYR A 142 -1.46 -6.07 19.10
N LEU A 143 -1.92 -6.99 18.25
CA LEU A 143 -3.04 -7.89 18.54
C LEU A 143 -2.75 -8.80 19.73
N LYS A 144 -1.54 -9.38 19.78
CA LYS A 144 -1.08 -10.19 20.92
C LYS A 144 -1.10 -9.42 22.24
N GLY A 145 -0.64 -8.17 22.24
CA GLY A 145 -0.71 -7.30 23.41
C GLY A 145 -2.15 -6.95 23.86
N LYS A 146 -3.15 -7.20 23.02
CA LYS A 146 -4.58 -7.04 23.32
C LYS A 146 -5.30 -8.36 23.59
N GLY A 147 -4.60 -9.51 23.52
CA GLY A 147 -5.19 -10.84 23.61
C GLY A 147 -6.09 -11.21 22.43
N LEU A 148 -5.88 -10.59 21.26
CA LEU A 148 -6.73 -10.75 20.07
C LEU A 148 -6.05 -11.56 18.96
N ASP A 149 -4.80 -11.96 19.13
CA ASP A 149 -4.04 -12.72 18.13
C ASP A 149 -4.62 -14.11 17.86
N ASN A 150 -5.06 -14.80 18.92
CA ASN A 150 -5.68 -16.12 18.82
C ASN A 150 -7.20 -16.06 18.61
N GLY A 151 -7.80 -14.87 18.69
CA GLY A 151 -9.22 -14.67 18.41
C GLY A 151 -9.54 -14.80 16.92
N ASN A 152 -10.80 -15.09 16.58
CA ASN A 152 -11.24 -15.21 15.19
C ASN A 152 -10.97 -13.90 14.40
N ILE A 153 -10.43 -14.00 13.18
CA ILE A 153 -10.11 -12.83 12.34
C ILE A 153 -11.33 -11.91 12.10
N LYS A 154 -12.54 -12.46 12.06
CA LYS A 154 -13.80 -11.70 11.90
C LYS A 154 -14.09 -10.76 13.08
N SER A 155 -13.48 -11.00 14.25
CA SER A 155 -13.57 -10.10 15.40
C SER A 155 -12.71 -8.83 15.25
N ILE A 156 -11.73 -8.83 14.34
CA ILE A 156 -10.84 -7.69 14.10
C ILE A 156 -11.58 -6.65 13.26
N GLY A 157 -12.28 -5.74 13.95
CA GLY A 157 -13.06 -4.68 13.32
C GLY A 157 -12.30 -3.37 13.07
N LYS A 158 -12.99 -2.42 12.42
CA LYS A 158 -12.48 -1.07 12.12
C LYS A 158 -11.93 -0.33 13.33
N LYS A 159 -12.54 -0.49 14.51
CA LYS A 159 -12.11 0.18 15.75
C LYS A 159 -10.68 -0.24 16.13
N ILE A 160 -10.41 -1.54 16.19
CA ILE A 160 -9.10 -2.11 16.55
C ILE A 160 -8.01 -1.63 15.59
N VAL A 161 -8.26 -1.69 14.28
CA VAL A 161 -7.28 -1.23 13.27
C VAL A 161 -7.08 0.29 13.36
N THR A 162 -8.14 1.06 13.61
CA THR A 162 -8.02 2.52 13.77
C THR A 162 -7.19 2.89 14.99
N GLU A 163 -7.39 2.21 16.12
CA GLU A 163 -6.59 2.40 17.34
C GLU A 163 -5.12 2.04 17.10
N PHE A 164 -4.85 0.93 16.40
CA PHE A 164 -3.49 0.57 15.98
C PHE A 164 -2.84 1.67 15.13
N LEU A 165 -3.53 2.15 14.09
CA LEU A 165 -3.01 3.21 13.24
C LEU A 165 -2.80 4.51 14.02
N ASN A 166 -3.66 4.83 14.99
CA ASN A 166 -3.46 5.99 15.85
C ASN A 166 -2.25 5.83 16.77
N ASN A 167 -1.96 4.61 17.25
CA ASN A 167 -0.73 4.32 17.99
C ASN A 167 0.51 4.57 17.09
N ILE A 168 0.51 4.07 15.86
CA ILE A 168 1.59 4.34 14.89
C ILE A 168 1.74 5.84 14.65
N LEU A 169 0.64 6.59 14.52
CA LEU A 169 0.69 8.04 14.33
C LEU A 169 1.34 8.76 15.52
N LYS A 170 0.93 8.43 16.75
CA LYS A 170 1.46 9.02 17.99
C LYS A 170 2.97 8.81 18.13
N ASN A 171 3.46 7.66 17.68
CA ASN A 171 4.86 7.26 17.81
C ASN A 171 5.71 7.53 16.54
N SER A 172 5.13 8.10 15.48
CA SER A 172 5.87 8.36 14.24
C SER A 172 5.30 9.51 13.42
N SER A 173 4.82 9.25 12.20
CA SER A 173 4.34 10.29 11.28
C SER A 173 3.07 9.85 10.53
N ALA A 174 2.32 10.84 10.03
CA ALA A 174 1.15 10.61 9.18
C ALA A 174 1.48 9.78 7.93
N SER A 175 2.65 9.98 7.33
CA SER A 175 3.13 9.20 6.18
C SER A 175 3.34 7.73 6.56
N ASN A 176 4.03 7.46 7.68
CA ASN A 176 4.25 6.10 8.15
C ASN A 176 2.92 5.39 8.48
N ARG A 177 2.03 6.05 9.24
CA ARG A 177 0.67 5.57 9.49
C ARG A 177 -0.06 5.18 8.20
N ASN A 178 -0.01 6.05 7.18
CA ASN A 178 -0.68 5.78 5.91
C ASN A 178 -0.08 4.57 5.18
N ASN A 179 1.23 4.34 5.30
CA ASN A 179 1.87 3.13 4.76
C ASN A 179 1.39 1.87 5.47
N TYR A 180 1.27 1.90 6.81
CA TYR A 180 0.63 0.80 7.57
C TYR A 180 -0.80 0.54 7.12
N ARG A 181 -1.61 1.60 6.99
CA ARG A 181 -2.98 1.48 6.49
C ARG A 181 -3.01 0.83 5.10
N GLN A 182 -2.17 1.29 4.18
CA GLN A 182 -2.14 0.79 2.80
C GLN A 182 -1.74 -0.69 2.75
N ASP A 183 -0.69 -1.08 3.46
CA ASP A 183 -0.18 -2.45 3.44
C ASP A 183 -1.13 -3.41 4.14
N LEU A 184 -1.70 -3.01 5.29
CA LEU A 184 -2.76 -3.80 5.94
C LEU A 184 -3.99 -3.92 5.04
N SER A 185 -4.40 -2.85 4.36
CA SER A 185 -5.50 -2.93 3.40
C SER A 185 -5.21 -3.97 2.31
N ALA A 186 -4.00 -3.98 1.75
CA ALA A 186 -3.62 -4.93 0.70
C ALA A 186 -3.61 -6.40 1.19
N VAL A 187 -3.25 -6.64 2.45
CA VAL A 187 -3.29 -7.96 3.08
C VAL A 187 -4.73 -8.37 3.40
N PHE A 188 -5.55 -7.46 3.93
CA PHE A 188 -6.97 -7.72 4.21
C PHE A 188 -7.78 -7.96 2.93
N SER A 189 -7.40 -7.40 1.79
CA SER A 189 -8.04 -7.74 0.51
C SER A 189 -7.87 -9.22 0.17
N VAL A 190 -6.72 -9.84 0.48
CA VAL A 190 -6.52 -11.29 0.28
C VAL A 190 -7.46 -12.09 1.16
N LEU A 191 -7.69 -11.64 2.39
CA LEU A 191 -8.66 -12.27 3.30
C LEU A 191 -10.09 -12.19 2.77
N VAL A 192 -10.45 -11.11 2.08
CA VAL A 192 -11.75 -10.99 1.41
C VAL A 192 -11.82 -11.92 0.20
N GLU A 193 -10.78 -11.92 -0.65
CA GLU A 193 -10.72 -12.76 -1.86
C GLU A 193 -10.79 -14.27 -1.57
N ASN A 194 -10.48 -14.68 -0.33
CA ASN A 194 -10.51 -16.07 0.11
C ASN A 194 -11.61 -16.33 1.16
N ASP A 195 -12.60 -15.45 1.27
CA ASP A 195 -13.79 -15.60 2.13
C ASP A 195 -13.54 -15.71 3.66
N TYR A 196 -12.35 -15.29 4.14
CA TYR A 196 -12.06 -15.21 5.58
C TYR A 196 -12.84 -14.06 6.24
N ILE A 197 -13.07 -12.97 5.51
CA ILE A 197 -13.85 -11.80 5.95
C ILE A 197 -14.73 -11.27 4.81
N GLU A 198 -15.89 -10.71 5.13
CA GLU A 198 -16.88 -10.31 4.12
C GLU A 198 -16.46 -9.10 3.25
N TYR A 199 -15.71 -8.15 3.82
CA TYR A 199 -15.30 -6.95 3.10
C TYR A 199 -14.10 -6.25 3.75
N ASN A 200 -13.33 -5.51 2.93
CA ASN A 200 -12.17 -4.76 3.40
C ASN A 200 -12.58 -3.41 4.02
N PHE A 201 -12.82 -3.40 5.33
CA PHE A 201 -13.18 -2.16 6.04
C PHE A 201 -12.02 -1.14 6.16
N ILE A 202 -10.76 -1.55 5.93
CA ILE A 202 -9.57 -0.68 6.07
C ILE A 202 -9.55 0.40 4.98
N GLU A 203 -10.08 0.11 3.80
CA GLU A 203 -10.20 1.06 2.70
C GLU A 203 -10.95 2.33 3.12
N LYS A 204 -11.96 2.17 3.98
CA LYS A 204 -12.81 3.24 4.54
C LYS A 204 -12.13 4.05 5.64
N ILE A 205 -10.94 3.66 6.10
CA ILE A 205 -10.15 4.46 7.05
C ILE A 205 -9.51 5.60 6.25
N LYS A 206 -9.75 6.85 6.63
CA LYS A 206 -9.22 8.01 5.90
C LYS A 206 -7.69 8.04 5.93
N LYS A 207 -7.10 8.40 4.78
CA LYS A 207 -5.68 8.75 4.67
C LYS A 207 -5.45 10.13 5.29
N LEU A 208 -4.41 10.29 6.08
CA LEU A 208 -4.03 11.61 6.62
C LEU A 208 -3.19 12.37 5.61
N THR A 209 -3.35 13.69 5.54
CA THR A 209 -2.46 14.54 4.77
C THR A 209 -1.08 14.58 5.42
N SER A 210 -0.02 14.41 4.63
CA SER A 210 1.36 14.56 5.07
C SER A 210 2.07 15.51 4.14
N LYS A 211 2.70 16.57 4.66
CA LYS A 211 3.58 17.44 3.86
C LYS A 211 4.84 16.63 3.53
N PRO A 212 5.16 16.37 2.25
CA PRO A 212 6.39 15.69 1.90
C PRO A 212 7.58 16.58 2.26
N THR A 213 8.61 16.02 2.88
CA THR A 213 9.92 16.69 3.00
C THR A 213 10.49 16.80 1.59
N ARG A 214 10.62 18.02 1.07
CA ARG A 214 11.22 18.24 -0.26
C ARG A 214 12.70 17.84 -0.20
N ASN A 215 13.14 17.00 -1.12
CA ASN A 215 14.56 16.75 -1.29
C ASN A 215 15.21 18.03 -1.79
N LYS A 216 16.28 18.48 -1.12
CA LYS A 216 16.97 19.71 -1.48
C LYS A 216 17.92 19.49 -2.67
N THR A 217 18.07 20.52 -3.50
CA THR A 217 19.12 20.65 -4.51
C THR A 217 20.37 21.29 -3.87
N TYR A 218 21.56 20.90 -4.32
CA TYR A 218 22.83 21.51 -3.90
C TYR A 218 23.07 22.81 -4.69
N SER A 219 23.81 23.76 -4.10
CA SER A 219 24.47 24.81 -4.88
C SER A 219 25.61 24.21 -5.70
N LEU A 220 25.97 24.85 -6.82
CA LEU A 220 27.07 24.36 -7.66
C LEU A 220 28.41 24.38 -6.93
N ASP A 221 28.70 25.44 -6.15
CA ASP A 221 29.91 25.51 -5.33
C ASP A 221 30.02 24.33 -4.35
N LYS A 222 28.90 23.93 -3.75
CA LYS A 222 28.88 22.78 -2.85
C LYS A 222 29.04 21.46 -3.60
N VAL A 223 28.56 21.35 -4.84
CA VAL A 223 28.83 20.19 -5.70
C VAL A 223 30.33 20.10 -6.01
N ASP A 224 30.97 21.21 -6.36
CA ASP A 224 32.39 21.26 -6.69
C ASP A 224 33.26 20.92 -5.47
N GLU A 225 32.91 21.43 -4.29
CA GLU A 225 33.55 21.06 -3.02
C GLU A 225 33.45 19.56 -2.74
N ILE A 226 32.26 18.96 -2.91
CA ILE A 226 32.06 17.53 -2.74
C ILE A 226 32.88 16.73 -3.77
N TYR A 227 32.91 17.16 -5.03
CA TYR A 227 33.66 16.48 -6.07
C TYR A 227 35.16 16.47 -5.76
N LYS A 228 35.72 17.64 -5.39
CA LYS A 228 37.12 17.77 -5.01
C LYS A 228 37.51 16.88 -3.82
N GLU A 229 36.64 16.79 -2.81
CA GLU A 229 36.85 15.88 -1.68
C GLU A 229 36.85 14.41 -2.13
N LEU A 230 35.93 14.02 -3.01
CA LEU A 230 35.78 12.64 -3.46
C LEU A 230 36.87 12.19 -4.46
N GLU A 231 37.48 13.12 -5.21
CA GLU A 231 38.58 12.82 -6.14
C GLU A 231 39.76 12.14 -5.44
N THR A 232 40.02 12.51 -4.18
CA THR A 232 41.11 11.95 -3.38
C THR A 232 40.63 10.88 -2.41
N SER A 233 39.49 11.08 -1.77
CA SER A 233 39.02 10.19 -0.69
C SER A 233 38.26 8.96 -1.19
N ASP A 234 37.48 9.08 -2.29
CA ASP A 234 36.61 8.01 -2.77
C ASP A 234 36.24 8.18 -4.27
N PRO A 235 37.18 7.89 -5.20
CA PRO A 235 36.96 8.07 -6.64
C PRO A 235 35.82 7.21 -7.20
N LEU A 236 35.56 6.05 -6.60
CA LEU A 236 34.47 5.17 -6.98
C LEU A 236 33.11 5.78 -6.62
N LEU A 237 32.97 6.37 -5.43
CA LEU A 237 31.76 7.10 -5.05
C LEU A 237 31.57 8.35 -5.93
N LEU A 238 32.66 9.04 -6.30
CA LEU A 238 32.60 10.15 -7.25
C LEU A 238 31.99 9.70 -8.58
N LEU A 239 32.51 8.63 -9.16
CA LEU A 239 32.00 8.09 -10.42
C LEU A 239 30.53 7.67 -10.29
N PHE A 240 30.15 7.03 -9.17
CA PHE A 240 28.76 6.69 -8.89
C PHE A 240 27.85 7.93 -8.87
N ILE A 241 28.28 9.02 -8.21
CA ILE A 241 27.55 10.29 -8.15
C ILE A 241 27.48 10.94 -9.54
N LYS A 242 28.56 10.92 -10.33
CA LYS A 242 28.57 11.43 -11.71
C LYS A 242 27.58 10.67 -12.59
N PHE A 243 27.44 9.36 -12.41
CA PHE A 243 26.39 8.57 -13.10
C PHE A 243 24.97 8.98 -12.70
N VAL A 244 24.72 9.23 -11.42
CA VAL A 244 23.42 9.76 -10.96
C VAL A 244 23.13 11.14 -11.55
N SER A 245 24.16 11.98 -11.61
CA SER A 245 24.11 13.39 -12.01
C SER A 245 23.90 13.57 -13.51
N TYR A 246 24.75 12.96 -14.33
CA TYR A 246 24.86 13.27 -15.76
C TYR A 246 23.97 12.38 -16.63
N ASN A 247 23.75 11.12 -16.25
CA ASN A 247 22.78 10.25 -16.93
C ASN A 247 21.35 10.41 -16.40
N PHE A 248 21.17 11.27 -15.40
CA PHE A 248 19.90 11.50 -14.69
C PHE A 248 19.27 10.16 -14.27
N LEU A 249 20.04 9.33 -13.56
CA LEU A 249 19.63 8.02 -13.07
C LEU A 249 19.30 8.08 -11.59
N ARG A 250 18.36 7.25 -11.13
CA ARG A 250 18.13 7.08 -9.69
C ARG A 250 19.29 6.24 -9.14
N PRO A 251 19.72 6.44 -7.88
CA PRO A 251 20.76 5.60 -7.29
C PRO A 251 20.48 4.08 -7.39
N VAL A 252 19.20 3.68 -7.30
CA VAL A 252 18.81 2.27 -7.48
C VAL A 252 18.96 1.78 -8.93
N GLU A 253 18.82 2.67 -9.92
CA GLU A 253 19.06 2.35 -11.33
C GLU A 253 20.57 2.19 -11.59
N VAL A 254 21.40 3.02 -10.96
CA VAL A 254 22.87 2.95 -11.10
C VAL A 254 23.44 1.65 -10.53
N VAL A 255 23.02 1.21 -9.33
CA VAL A 255 23.50 -0.06 -8.73
C VAL A 255 23.04 -1.32 -9.48
N ARG A 256 22.14 -1.20 -10.46
CA ARG A 256 21.68 -2.30 -11.31
C ARG A 256 22.50 -2.44 -12.58
N LEU A 257 23.21 -1.38 -13.00
CA LEU A 257 23.97 -1.38 -14.24
C LEU A 257 25.01 -2.50 -14.22
N LYS A 258 24.99 -3.32 -15.26
CA LYS A 258 26.03 -4.28 -15.58
C LYS A 258 26.86 -3.80 -16.76
N VAL A 259 28.03 -4.40 -16.94
CA VAL A 259 28.91 -4.12 -18.08
C VAL A 259 28.16 -4.27 -19.41
N LYS A 260 27.35 -5.31 -19.58
CA LYS A 260 26.53 -5.52 -20.80
C LYS A 260 25.51 -4.43 -21.09
N ASP A 261 25.16 -3.63 -20.09
CA ASP A 261 24.21 -2.54 -20.27
C ASP A 261 24.90 -1.28 -20.82
N ILE A 262 26.23 -1.27 -21.00
CA ILE A 262 27.03 -0.14 -21.50
C ILE A 262 27.51 -0.42 -22.92
N ASN A 263 27.18 0.45 -23.86
CA ASN A 263 27.73 0.45 -25.22
C ASN A 263 28.62 1.69 -25.41
N LEU A 264 29.93 1.52 -25.23
CA LEU A 264 30.89 2.61 -25.38
C LEU A 264 31.04 3.10 -26.82
N LYS A 265 30.81 2.23 -27.82
CA LYS A 265 30.93 2.61 -29.23
C LYS A 265 29.85 3.62 -29.63
N GLU A 266 28.63 3.37 -29.17
CA GLU A 266 27.48 4.25 -29.44
C GLU A 266 27.31 5.35 -28.38
N GLY A 267 28.07 5.30 -27.28
CA GLY A 267 27.91 6.20 -26.15
C GLY A 267 26.54 6.07 -25.49
N THR A 268 26.01 4.84 -25.36
CA THR A 268 24.68 4.58 -24.80
C THR A 268 24.72 3.61 -23.62
N LEU A 269 23.71 3.70 -22.76
CA LEU A 269 23.45 2.72 -21.71
C LEU A 269 21.99 2.27 -21.71
N THR A 270 21.73 1.06 -21.22
CA THR A 270 20.40 0.48 -21.11
C THR A 270 19.97 0.39 -19.64
N VAL A 271 18.89 1.09 -19.28
CA VAL A 271 18.38 1.14 -17.90
C VAL A 271 17.15 0.24 -17.73
N ARG A 272 17.16 -0.54 -16.64
CA ARG A 272 16.01 -1.32 -16.18
C ARG A 272 15.18 -0.54 -15.16
N ALA A 273 14.04 0.01 -15.58
CA ALA A 273 13.04 0.56 -14.67
C ALA A 273 12.17 -0.56 -14.07
N LYS A 274 11.72 -0.41 -12.81
CA LYS A 274 10.88 -1.43 -12.13
C LYS A 274 9.65 -1.74 -13.00
N ASN A 275 9.52 -2.99 -13.45
CA ASN A 275 8.39 -3.53 -14.22
C ASN A 275 8.08 -2.78 -15.54
N LYS A 276 9.08 -2.22 -16.21
CA LYS A 276 8.92 -1.57 -17.54
C LYS A 276 9.95 -2.10 -18.52
N GLN A 277 9.67 -1.93 -19.81
CA GLN A 277 10.64 -2.17 -20.88
C GLN A 277 11.94 -1.38 -20.62
N HIS A 278 13.04 -1.94 -21.12
CA HIS A 278 14.36 -1.31 -21.09
C HIS A 278 14.30 0.07 -21.75
N LYS A 279 15.01 1.04 -21.17
CA LYS A 279 15.17 2.36 -21.76
C LYS A 279 16.63 2.60 -22.11
N THR A 280 16.91 2.91 -23.36
CA THR A 280 18.23 3.36 -23.80
C THR A 280 18.38 4.85 -23.45
N LYS A 281 19.56 5.22 -22.96
CA LYS A 281 19.96 6.60 -22.68
C LYS A 281 21.34 6.87 -23.24
N ILE A 282 21.59 8.12 -23.60
CA ILE A 282 22.91 8.61 -23.97
C ILE A 282 23.77 8.72 -22.70
N ILE A 283 25.02 8.29 -22.81
CA ILE A 283 26.09 8.56 -21.86
C ILE A 283 26.74 9.88 -22.27
N PRO A 284 26.66 10.94 -21.46
CA PRO A 284 27.34 12.18 -21.78
C PRO A 284 28.85 11.97 -21.92
N GLU A 285 29.45 12.58 -22.94
CA GLU A 285 30.87 12.41 -23.29
C GLU A 285 31.84 12.74 -22.16
N ILE A 286 31.43 13.61 -21.24
CA ILE A 286 32.18 13.94 -20.02
C ILE A 286 32.54 12.69 -19.17
N LEU A 287 31.77 11.59 -19.29
CA LEU A 287 32.02 10.34 -18.58
C LEU A 287 32.93 9.37 -19.33
N THR A 288 33.21 9.60 -20.61
CA THR A 288 33.94 8.64 -21.47
C THR A 288 35.35 8.37 -20.94
N LYS A 289 36.05 9.40 -20.46
CA LYS A 289 37.41 9.26 -19.90
C LYS A 289 37.45 8.36 -18.67
N GLU A 290 36.41 8.38 -17.84
CA GLU A 290 36.34 7.59 -16.62
C GLU A 290 35.89 6.15 -16.92
N LEU A 291 34.97 5.99 -17.88
CA LEU A 291 34.52 4.69 -18.37
C LEU A 291 35.64 3.88 -19.01
N ASN A 292 36.51 4.52 -19.79
CA ASN A 292 37.65 3.86 -20.44
C ASN A 292 38.69 3.32 -19.44
N LYS A 293 38.66 3.74 -18.17
CA LYS A 293 39.54 3.24 -17.12
C LYS A 293 39.01 1.99 -16.41
N LEU A 294 37.76 1.60 -16.67
CA LEU A 294 37.12 0.47 -16.00
C LEU A 294 37.45 -0.86 -16.69
N ASP A 295 37.53 -1.94 -15.91
CA ASP A 295 37.59 -3.29 -16.46
C ASP A 295 36.19 -3.75 -16.90
N LEU A 296 35.91 -3.62 -18.20
CA LEU A 296 34.62 -3.95 -18.81
C LEU A 296 34.65 -5.30 -19.55
N LYS A 297 35.54 -6.23 -19.17
CA LYS A 297 35.68 -7.53 -19.86
C LYS A 297 34.49 -8.46 -19.64
N ASN A 298 33.94 -8.50 -18.44
CA ASN A 298 32.87 -9.46 -18.10
C ASN A 298 31.48 -8.81 -18.16
N PRO A 299 30.61 -9.18 -19.12
CA PRO A 299 29.29 -8.57 -19.31
C PRO A 299 28.34 -8.71 -18.12
N GLU A 300 28.52 -9.73 -17.27
CA GLU A 300 27.65 -10.00 -16.13
C GLU A 300 28.06 -9.28 -14.84
N HIS A 301 29.24 -8.69 -14.82
CA HIS A 301 29.70 -7.89 -13.67
C HIS A 301 28.86 -6.62 -13.54
N TYR A 302 28.58 -6.25 -12.29
CA TYR A 302 28.00 -4.96 -11.96
C TYR A 302 29.05 -3.88 -12.17
N LEU A 303 28.62 -2.74 -12.72
CA LEU A 303 29.49 -1.60 -12.96
C LEU A 303 29.97 -0.95 -11.64
N PHE A 304 29.18 -1.10 -10.57
CA PHE A 304 29.45 -0.52 -9.26
C PHE A 304 29.32 -1.56 -8.15
N THR A 305 30.45 -1.99 -7.59
CA THR A 305 30.60 -2.84 -6.38
C THR A 305 31.57 -2.18 -5.39
N PRO A 306 31.77 -2.71 -4.16
CA PRO A 306 32.77 -2.17 -3.24
C PRO A 306 34.19 -2.12 -3.81
N GLU A 307 34.54 -3.05 -4.70
CA GLU A 307 35.84 -3.23 -5.34
C GLU A 307 35.94 -2.64 -6.76
N GLY A 308 34.90 -1.94 -7.23
CA GLY A 308 34.84 -1.41 -8.60
C GLY A 308 33.91 -2.22 -9.50
N VAL A 309 34.35 -2.61 -10.70
CA VAL A 309 33.56 -3.48 -11.58
C VAL A 309 33.73 -4.93 -11.14
N GLY A 310 32.64 -5.62 -10.84
CA GLY A 310 32.74 -6.97 -10.27
C GLY A 310 31.43 -7.68 -10.03
N LYS A 311 31.54 -8.88 -9.46
CA LYS A 311 30.39 -9.61 -8.91
C LYS A 311 29.92 -8.93 -7.63
N TRP A 312 28.62 -8.87 -7.44
CA TRP A 312 28.07 -8.40 -6.17
C TRP A 312 26.72 -9.02 -5.88
N GLU A 313 26.74 -10.06 -5.07
CA GLU A 313 25.53 -10.77 -4.61
C GLU A 313 24.95 -10.05 -3.40
N ARG A 314 24.09 -9.07 -3.69
CA ARG A 314 23.38 -8.30 -2.67
C ARG A 314 22.07 -7.80 -3.24
N GLU A 315 21.06 -7.72 -2.38
CA GLU A 315 19.80 -7.06 -2.72
C GLU A 315 20.03 -5.59 -3.12
N GLU A 316 19.25 -5.10 -4.09
CA GLU A 316 19.41 -3.75 -4.65
C GLU A 316 19.30 -2.64 -3.59
N SER A 317 18.41 -2.82 -2.61
CA SER A 317 18.29 -1.93 -1.45
C SER A 317 19.59 -1.83 -0.66
N GLY A 318 20.23 -2.98 -0.41
CA GLY A 318 21.51 -3.06 0.29
C GLY A 318 22.64 -2.41 -0.50
N LYS A 319 22.69 -2.63 -1.83
CA LYS A 319 23.65 -1.97 -2.72
C LYS A 319 23.49 -0.46 -2.71
N ARG A 320 22.26 0.04 -2.83
CA ARG A 320 21.96 1.47 -2.76
C ARG A 320 22.35 2.06 -1.41
N SER A 321 22.02 1.38 -0.31
CA SER A 321 22.36 1.82 1.05
C SER A 321 23.86 1.85 1.28
N TYR A 322 24.63 0.94 0.67
CA TYR A 322 26.10 0.97 0.74
C TYR A 322 26.68 2.30 0.25
N PHE A 323 26.33 2.74 -0.97
CA PHE A 323 26.78 4.04 -1.50
C PHE A 323 26.20 5.22 -0.71
N GLY A 324 24.95 5.13 -0.26
CA GLY A 324 24.36 6.16 0.61
C GLY A 324 25.10 6.33 1.94
N ASN A 325 25.54 5.23 2.55
CA ASN A 325 26.30 5.25 3.80
C ASN A 325 27.71 5.79 3.61
N ARG A 326 28.38 5.49 2.48
CA ARG A 326 29.66 6.12 2.12
C ARG A 326 29.51 7.63 2.00
N PHE A 327 28.49 8.08 1.28
CA PHE A 327 28.20 9.50 1.13
C PHE A 327 27.84 10.19 2.45
N ASN A 328 27.18 9.49 3.39
CA ASN A 328 26.92 10.05 4.74
C ASN A 328 28.21 10.41 5.49
N LYS A 329 29.33 9.69 5.26
CA LYS A 329 30.63 10.03 5.86
C LYS A 329 31.15 11.37 5.31
N VAL A 330 31.04 11.57 3.99
CA VAL A 330 31.41 12.82 3.31
C VAL A 330 30.55 13.98 3.80
N LYS A 331 29.24 13.77 3.93
CA LYS A 331 28.35 14.79 4.50
C LYS A 331 28.75 15.21 5.90
N LYS A 332 29.16 14.26 6.76
CA LYS A 332 29.63 14.57 8.11
C LYS A 332 30.92 15.40 8.08
N LYS A 333 31.83 15.13 7.13
CA LYS A 333 33.09 15.88 6.98
C LYS A 333 32.86 17.31 6.49
N LEU A 334 31.91 17.51 5.58
CA LEU A 334 31.62 18.80 4.93
C LEU A 334 30.44 19.56 5.54
N ASP A 335 29.99 19.15 6.75
CA ASP A 335 28.84 19.70 7.47
C ASP A 335 27.56 19.86 6.63
N ILE A 336 27.27 18.83 5.81
CA ILE A 336 26.09 18.82 4.93
C ILE A 336 24.89 18.23 5.69
N GLY A 337 23.82 19.02 5.77
CA GLY A 337 22.59 18.65 6.47
C GLY A 337 21.91 17.35 5.99
N SER A 338 21.08 16.76 6.85
CA SER A 338 20.41 15.48 6.63
C SER A 338 19.42 15.47 5.45
N GLY A 339 18.92 16.62 5.02
CA GLY A 339 18.03 16.78 3.86
C GLY A 339 18.68 16.56 2.49
N TYR A 340 20.00 16.35 2.47
CA TYR A 340 20.80 16.11 1.27
C TYR A 340 21.21 14.64 1.17
N THR A 341 21.04 14.05 -0.01
CA THR A 341 21.37 12.64 -0.27
C THR A 341 22.07 12.47 -1.62
N VAL A 342 22.49 11.26 -1.96
CA VAL A 342 22.99 10.99 -3.32
C VAL A 342 21.91 11.28 -4.38
N TYR A 343 20.63 11.11 -4.05
CA TYR A 343 19.55 11.44 -4.98
C TYR A 343 19.40 12.95 -5.23
N SER A 344 19.87 13.79 -4.30
CA SER A 344 19.90 15.25 -4.45
C SER A 344 20.76 15.72 -5.62
N PHE A 345 21.79 14.97 -6.01
CA PHE A 345 22.58 15.31 -7.21
C PHE A 345 21.76 15.23 -8.48
N ARG A 346 20.91 14.20 -8.63
CA ARG A 346 19.98 14.11 -9.76
C ARG A 346 19.07 15.35 -9.81
N HIS A 347 18.48 15.74 -8.67
CA HIS A 347 17.62 16.92 -8.61
C HIS A 347 18.38 18.19 -9.02
N THR A 348 19.62 18.33 -8.55
CA THR A 348 20.50 19.47 -8.81
C THR A 348 20.81 19.60 -10.31
N PHE A 349 21.25 18.51 -10.94
CA PHE A 349 21.63 18.54 -12.36
C PHE A 349 20.42 18.61 -13.30
N ILE A 350 19.26 18.06 -12.92
CA ILE A 350 18.02 18.28 -13.68
C ILE A 350 17.62 19.76 -13.60
N THR A 351 17.72 20.38 -12.43
CA THR A 351 17.44 21.82 -12.26
C THR A 351 18.40 22.67 -13.08
N LYS A 352 19.70 22.37 -13.03
CA LYS A 352 20.72 23.03 -13.84
C LYS A 352 20.36 22.94 -15.34
N LEU A 353 20.11 21.72 -15.84
CA LEU A 353 19.79 21.51 -17.24
C LEU A 353 18.49 22.21 -17.66
N TYR A 354 17.45 22.16 -16.82
CA TYR A 354 16.19 22.87 -17.06
C TYR A 354 16.42 24.37 -17.22
N ARG A 355 17.16 24.99 -16.28
CA ARG A 355 17.44 26.43 -16.30
C ARG A 355 18.29 26.83 -17.50
N GLU A 356 19.28 26.03 -17.89
CA GLU A 356 20.06 26.29 -19.11
C GLU A 356 19.20 26.21 -20.37
N LEU A 357 18.33 25.20 -20.49
CA LEU A 357 17.40 25.10 -21.62
C LEU A 357 16.41 26.28 -21.65
N ARG A 358 15.92 26.73 -20.49
CA ARG A 358 14.99 27.87 -20.38
C ARG A 358 15.58 29.19 -20.88
N LYS A 359 16.91 29.37 -20.88
CA LYS A 359 17.54 30.58 -21.44
C LYS A 359 17.29 30.74 -22.95
N GLN A 360 17.04 29.65 -23.66
CA GLN A 360 16.94 29.61 -25.13
C GLN A 360 15.57 29.17 -25.64
N HIS A 361 14.73 28.61 -24.78
CA HIS A 361 13.49 27.95 -25.18
C HIS A 361 12.34 28.34 -24.27
N SER A 362 11.12 28.32 -24.82
CA SER A 362 9.91 28.46 -24.03
C SER A 362 9.79 27.35 -22.98
N LYS A 363 8.91 27.55 -21.99
CA LYS A 363 8.63 26.55 -20.96
C LYS A 363 8.24 25.20 -21.56
N SER A 364 7.31 25.20 -22.51
CA SER A 364 6.80 23.97 -23.15
C SER A 364 7.90 23.22 -23.89
N GLU A 365 8.70 23.92 -24.70
CA GLU A 365 9.82 23.32 -25.43
C GLU A 365 10.89 22.75 -24.47
N THR A 366 11.18 23.49 -23.40
CA THR A 366 12.13 23.05 -22.38
C THR A 366 11.65 21.77 -21.71
N GLU A 367 10.38 21.72 -21.29
CA GLU A 367 9.80 20.54 -20.65
C GLU A 367 9.79 19.32 -21.61
N ASN A 368 9.47 19.52 -22.89
CA ASN A 368 9.50 18.46 -23.90
C ASN A 368 10.92 17.90 -24.10
N LYS A 369 11.92 18.77 -24.29
CA LYS A 369 13.33 18.34 -24.42
C LYS A 369 13.80 17.62 -23.16
N LEU A 370 13.50 18.18 -21.98
CA LEU A 370 13.92 17.60 -20.71
C LEU A 370 13.25 16.26 -20.42
N MET A 371 12.00 16.06 -20.84
CA MET A 371 11.28 14.78 -20.69
C MET A 371 12.02 13.64 -21.40
N LEU A 372 12.49 13.89 -22.64
CA LEU A 372 13.28 12.93 -23.42
C LEU A 372 14.58 12.56 -22.71
N ILE A 373 15.30 13.55 -22.19
CA ILE A 373 16.61 13.36 -21.53
C ILE A 373 16.46 12.62 -20.18
N THR A 374 15.53 13.07 -19.35
CA THR A 374 15.37 12.56 -17.98
C THR A 374 14.63 11.23 -17.92
N GLY A 375 13.86 10.89 -18.95
CA GLY A 375 13.14 9.63 -19.10
C GLY A 375 11.82 9.55 -18.34
N HIS A 376 11.22 10.70 -17.99
CA HIS A 376 9.86 10.78 -17.45
C HIS A 376 8.86 10.26 -18.50
N SER A 377 7.86 9.48 -18.06
CA SER A 377 6.90 8.87 -19.00
C SER A 377 5.80 9.79 -19.46
N THR A 378 5.52 10.85 -18.70
CA THR A 378 4.46 11.82 -19.01
C THR A 378 4.91 13.23 -18.61
N LEU A 379 4.42 14.23 -19.32
CA LEU A 379 4.68 15.64 -19.04
C LEU A 379 4.20 16.03 -17.64
N VAL A 380 3.01 15.57 -17.25
CA VAL A 380 2.44 15.80 -15.91
C VAL A 380 3.38 15.30 -14.80
N ALA A 381 4.02 14.14 -14.99
CA ALA A 381 4.96 13.62 -14.00
C ALA A 381 6.24 14.48 -13.92
N LEU A 382 6.73 14.98 -15.06
CA LEU A 382 7.87 15.90 -15.12
C LEU A 382 7.54 17.25 -14.46
N GLN A 383 6.41 17.87 -14.80
CA GLN A 383 5.99 19.16 -14.23
C GLN A 383 5.85 19.10 -12.72
N LYS A 384 5.24 18.02 -12.20
CA LYS A 384 5.17 17.77 -10.77
C LYS A 384 6.56 17.65 -10.15
N TYR A 385 7.47 16.94 -10.81
CA TYR A 385 8.85 16.78 -10.35
C TYR A 385 9.62 18.11 -10.33
N LEU A 386 9.50 18.93 -11.38
CA LEU A 386 10.15 20.25 -11.50
C LEU A 386 9.67 21.22 -10.42
N ARG A 387 8.36 21.21 -10.14
CA ARG A 387 7.77 21.98 -9.04
C ARG A 387 8.25 21.50 -7.67
N ASP A 388 8.37 20.20 -7.47
CA ASP A 388 8.82 19.63 -6.18
C ASP A 388 10.28 19.99 -5.86
N ILE A 389 11.11 20.26 -6.87
CA ILE A 389 12.53 20.65 -6.73
C ILE A 389 12.79 22.14 -6.93
N ASP A 390 11.74 22.94 -7.16
CA ASP A 390 11.84 24.39 -7.37
C ASP A 390 12.75 24.79 -8.56
N ALA A 391 12.59 24.07 -9.68
CA ALA A 391 13.46 24.24 -10.83
C ALA A 391 13.25 25.57 -11.59
N GLU A 392 12.00 26.00 -11.69
CA GLU A 392 11.58 27.18 -12.43
C GLU A 392 11.49 28.40 -11.50
N LEU A 393 12.10 29.50 -11.94
CA LEU A 393 12.03 30.80 -11.27
C LEU A 393 11.29 31.77 -12.21
N PRO A 394 10.55 32.75 -11.66
CA PRO A 394 10.05 33.84 -12.48
C PRO A 394 11.22 34.61 -13.10
N GLU A 395 10.96 35.24 -14.25
CA GLU A 395 11.87 36.23 -14.81
C GLU A 395 11.96 37.44 -13.87
N ASP A 396 13.05 38.19 -13.93
CA ASP A 396 13.19 39.40 -13.14
C ASP A 396 12.04 40.36 -13.51
N PHE A 397 11.20 40.63 -12.52
CA PHE A 397 10.01 41.47 -12.66
C PHE A 397 10.24 42.85 -12.03
N SER A 398 11.50 43.22 -11.76
CA SER A 398 11.84 44.54 -11.23
C SER A 398 11.32 45.67 -12.12
N ASP A 399 11.27 45.47 -13.44
CA ASP A 399 10.71 46.42 -14.40
C ASP A 399 9.17 46.58 -14.31
N LEU A 400 8.48 45.71 -13.53
CA LEU A 400 7.03 45.73 -13.34
C LEU A 400 6.60 46.29 -11.96
N LEU A 401 7.55 46.64 -11.09
CA LEU A 401 7.32 47.24 -9.77
C LEU A 401 7.47 48.75 -9.82
#